data_AF-A0A965XZU6-F1
#
_entry.id   AF-A0A965XZU6-F1
#
_cell.length_a   1.000
_cell.length_b   1.000
_cell.length_c   1.000
_cell.angle_alpha   90.00
_cell.angle_beta   90.00
_cell.angle_gamma   90.00
#
_symmetry.space_group_name_H-M   'P 1'
#
loop_
_entity.id
_entity.type
_entity.pdbx_description
1 polymer ?
#
loop_
_entity_poly.entity_id
_entity_poly.type
_entity_poly.pdbx_seq_one_letter_code
_entity_poly.pdbx_strand_id
1 'polypeptide(L)' 'YWQQYEQTYSDCRYETIWKSVFVTCDLFSRLARDVADQLGYPYLDADEANMTRYLDLVRKLPADATEISGLAVDTDA' A
#
# COMPACT_ATOMS: atom_id res chain seq x y z
N TYR A 1 11.15 8.29 11.79
CA TYR A 1 10.83 6.99 11.16
C TYR A 1 10.98 5.76 12.07
N TRP A 2 11.84 5.73 13.10
CA TRP A 2 12.10 4.52 13.91
C TRP A 2 10.85 3.79 14.46
N GLN A 3 9.92 4.50 15.10
CA GLN A 3 8.70 3.88 15.64
C GLN A 3 7.76 3.32 14.55
N GLN A 4 7.71 3.94 13.36
CA GLN A 4 6.95 3.41 12.23
C GLN A 4 7.65 2.19 11.61
N TYR A 5 8.97 2.22 11.56
CA TYR A 5 9.77 1.10 11.09
C TYR A 5 9.59 -0.15 11.97
N GLU A 6 9.57 0.01 13.30
CA GLU A 6 9.27 -1.11 14.19
C GLU A 6 7.88 -1.72 13.91
N GLN A 7 6.90 -0.88 13.57
CA GLN A 7 5.55 -1.29 13.24
C GLN A 7 5.40 -1.91 11.83
N THR A 8 6.45 -1.96 11.01
CA THR A 8 6.43 -2.75 9.75
C THR A 8 6.57 -4.24 10.01
N TYR A 9 6.95 -4.64 11.23
CA TYR A 9 7.01 -6.03 11.65
C TYR A 9 5.69 -6.46 12.28
N SER A 10 5.17 -7.59 11.81
CA SER A 10 3.94 -8.19 12.32
C SER A 10 4.20 -9.41 13.18
N ASP A 11 3.28 -9.71 14.09
CA ASP A 11 3.11 -11.07 14.59
C ASP A 11 2.37 -11.95 13.56
N CYS A 12 2.15 -13.24 13.85
CA CYS A 12 1.52 -14.18 12.93
C CYS A 12 -0.01 -14.07 12.82
N ARG A 13 -0.64 -13.03 13.38
CA ARG A 13 -2.09 -12.85 13.34
C ARG A 13 -2.49 -12.10 12.07
N TYR A 14 -3.63 -12.46 11.50
CA TYR A 14 -4.08 -11.88 10.22
C TYR A 14 -4.22 -10.35 10.27
N GLU A 15 -4.83 -9.81 11.32
CA GLU A 15 -5.09 -8.37 11.44
C GLU A 15 -3.82 -7.52 11.59
N THR A 16 -2.85 -8.04 12.33
CA THR A 16 -1.57 -7.37 12.57
C THR A 16 -0.70 -7.40 11.31
N ILE A 17 -0.83 -8.42 10.47
CA ILE A 17 -0.14 -8.48 9.17
C ILE A 17 -0.60 -7.34 8.28
N TRP A 18 -1.91 -7.17 8.09
CA TRP A 18 -2.44 -6.08 7.28
C TRP A 18 -2.08 -4.70 7.85
N LYS A 19 -2.15 -4.54 9.17
CA LYS A 19 -1.70 -3.30 9.82
C LYS A 19 -0.25 -2.99 9.48
N SER A 20 0.63 -3.98 9.58
CA SER A 20 2.07 -3.81 9.31
C SER A 20 2.35 -3.51 7.84
N VAL A 21 1.59 -4.11 6.91
CA VAL A 21 1.64 -3.79 5.48
C VAL A 21 1.28 -2.33 5.23
N PHE A 22 0.16 -1.83 5.75
CA PHE A 22 -0.23 -0.43 5.53
C PHE A 22 0.72 0.57 6.21
N VAL A 23 1.27 0.25 7.39
CA VAL A 23 2.32 1.06 8.01
C VAL A 23 3.58 1.11 7.13
N THR A 24 3.93 -0.02 6.52
CA THR A 24 5.05 -0.09 5.57
C THR A 24 4.80 0.82 4.37
N CYS A 25 3.61 0.75 3.75
CA CYS A 25 3.24 1.62 2.63
C CYS A 25 3.36 3.10 3.00
N ASP A 26 2.81 3.54 4.13
CA ASP A 26 2.90 4.93 4.59
C ASP A 26 4.35 5.36 4.86
N LEU A 27 5.16 4.51 5.51
CA LEU A 27 6.56 4.81 5.80
C LEU A 27 7.37 5.01 4.51
N PHE A 28 7.27 4.06 3.57
CA PHE A 28 8.00 4.12 2.31
C PHE A 28 7.52 5.26 1.41
N SER A 29 6.23 5.57 1.46
CA SER A 29 5.65 6.71 0.76
C SER A 29 6.24 8.05 1.25
N ARG A 30 6.35 8.25 2.57
CA ARG A 30 7.01 9.43 3.16
C ARG A 30 8.47 9.53 2.74
N LEU A 31 9.22 8.43 2.88
CA LEU A 31 10.64 8.39 2.52
C LEU A 31 10.85 8.65 1.02
N ALA A 32 10.00 8.11 0.16
CA ALA A 32 10.09 8.32 -1.28
C ALA A 32 9.82 9.78 -1.66
N ARG A 33 8.86 10.45 -1.00
CA ARG A 33 8.64 11.89 -1.19
C ARG A 33 9.85 12.70 -0.72
N ASP A 34 10.40 12.42 0.45
CA ASP A 34 11.61 13.09 0.96
C ASP A 34 12.78 12.98 -0.05
N VAL A 35 12.99 11.79 -0.61
CA VAL A 35 14.04 11.54 -1.61
C VAL A 35 13.73 12.23 -2.94
N ALA A 36 12.47 12.19 -3.40
CA ALA A 36 12.03 12.83 -4.62
C ALA A 36 12.21 14.36 -4.55
N ASP A 37 11.84 14.97 -3.43
CA ASP A 37 12.02 16.40 -3.16
C ASP A 37 13.50 16.79 -3.16
N GLN A 38 14.37 15.99 -2.53
CA GLN A 38 15.82 16.24 -2.51
C GLN A 38 16.47 16.13 -3.89
N LEU A 39 15.95 15.24 -4.74
CA LEU A 39 16.51 14.97 -6.07
C LEU A 39 15.79 15.71 -7.20
N GLY A 40 14.71 16.44 -6.89
CA GLY A 40 13.90 17.18 -7.87
C GLY A 40 13.08 16.30 -8.80
N TYR A 41 12.69 15.11 -8.35
CA TYR A 41 11.80 14.21 -9.10
C TYR A 41 10.34 14.34 -8.64
N PRO A 42 9.35 14.16 -9.54
CA PRO A 42 7.96 14.09 -9.13
C PRO A 42 7.68 12.75 -8.44
N TYR A 43 6.91 12.79 -7.36
CA TYR A 43 6.34 11.59 -6.75
C TYR A 43 5.01 11.24 -7.45
N LEU A 44 4.77 9.96 -7.72
CA LEU A 44 3.58 9.48 -8.43
C LEU A 44 2.45 9.15 -7.45
N ASP A 45 1.79 10.18 -6.91
CA ASP A 45 0.72 10.01 -5.91
C ASP A 45 -0.44 9.14 -6.42
N ALA A 46 -0.73 9.17 -7.72
CA ALA A 46 -1.77 8.36 -8.34
C ALA A 46 -1.46 6.86 -8.22
N ASP A 47 -0.20 6.47 -8.42
CA ASP A 47 0.23 5.07 -8.34
C ASP A 47 0.15 4.56 -6.90
N GLU A 48 0.54 5.38 -5.92
CA GLU A 48 0.37 5.05 -4.50
C GLU A 48 -1.11 4.89 -4.13
N ALA A 49 -1.97 5.80 -4.57
CA ALA A 49 -3.40 5.74 -4.29
C ALA A 49 -4.02 4.47 -4.90
N ASN A 50 -3.65 4.12 -6.13
CA ASN A 50 -4.10 2.92 -6.82
C ASN A 50 -3.61 1.64 -6.14
N MET A 51 -2.34 1.58 -5.75
CA MET A 51 -1.74 0.45 -5.03
C MET A 51 -2.38 0.26 -3.64
N THR A 52 -2.57 1.35 -2.89
CA THR A 52 -3.21 1.30 -1.57
C THR A 52 -4.67 0.84 -1.67
N ARG A 53 -5.39 1.33 -2.68
CA ARG A 53 -6.76 0.88 -2.98
C ARG A 53 -6.78 -0.61 -3.31
N TYR A 54 -5.87 -1.09 -4.15
CA TYR A 54 -5.75 -2.50 -4.49
C TYR A 54 -5.57 -3.37 -3.23
N LEU A 55 -4.65 -2.98 -2.34
CA LEU A 55 -4.41 -3.72 -1.09
C LEU A 55 -5.64 -3.73 -0.17
N ASP A 56 -6.36 -2.62 -0.05
CA ASP A 56 -7.58 -2.56 0.75
C ASP A 56 -8.70 -3.45 0.18
N LEU A 57 -8.81 -3.54 -1.14
CA LEU A 57 -9.73 -4.47 -1.80
C LEU A 57 -9.34 -5.92 -1.51
N VAL A 58 -8.06 -6.28 -1.72
CA VAL A 58 -7.57 -7.65 -1.46
C VAL A 58 -7.80 -8.08 -0.03
N ARG A 59 -7.55 -7.19 0.95
CA ARG A 59 -7.81 -7.46 2.37
C ARG A 59 -9.27 -7.82 2.66
N LYS A 60 -10.21 -7.23 1.92
CA LYS A 60 -11.65 -7.41 2.12
C LYS A 60 -12.23 -8.60 1.35
N LEU A 61 -11.43 -9.25 0.51
CA LEU A 61 -11.91 -10.38 -0.28
C LEU A 61 -12.28 -11.57 0.62
N PRO A 62 -13.37 -12.28 0.27
CA PRO A 62 -13.64 -13.56 0.89
C PRO A 62 -12.56 -14.58 0.49
N ALA A 63 -12.39 -15.61 1.32
CA ALA A 63 -11.32 -16.61 1.14
C ALA A 63 -11.46 -17.43 -0.16
N ASP A 64 -12.66 -17.51 -0.73
CA ASP A 64 -13.00 -18.21 -1.97
C ASP A 64 -13.14 -17.26 -3.18
N ALA A 65 -12.71 -16.00 -3.06
CA ALA A 65 -12.73 -15.06 -4.17
C ALA A 65 -11.88 -15.56 -5.34
N THR A 66 -12.48 -15.58 -6.54
CA THR A 66 -11.78 -15.88 -7.80
C THR A 66 -11.41 -14.63 -8.58
N GLU A 67 -11.96 -13.47 -8.20
CA GLU A 67 -11.76 -12.18 -8.86
C GLU A 67 -11.75 -11.04 -7.83
N ILE A 68 -11.15 -9.91 -8.20
CA ILE A 68 -11.11 -8.70 -7.36
C ILE A 68 -12.13 -7.69 -7.90
N SER A 69 -13.34 -7.70 -7.35
CA SER A 69 -14.38 -6.75 -7.74
C SER A 69 -14.05 -5.33 -7.28
N GLY A 70 -14.15 -4.33 -8.17
CA GLY A 70 -13.99 -2.91 -7.82
C GLY A 70 -12.66 -2.24 -8.21
N LEU A 71 -11.77 -2.96 -8.89
CA LEU A 71 -10.76 -2.34 -9.77
C LEU A 71 -11.46 -2.00 -11.08
N ALA A 72 -11.47 -0.72 -11.47
CA ALA A 72 -11.80 -0.39 -12.84
C ALA A 72 -10.73 -1.07 -13.70
N VAL A 73 -11.13 -2.05 -14.51
CA VAL A 73 -10.28 -2.52 -15.59
C VAL A 73 -10.32 -1.37 -16.59
N ASP A 74 -9.23 -0.59 -16.65
CA ASP A 74 -9.02 0.33 -17.77
C ASP A 74 -8.99 -0.53 -19.03
N THR A 75 -10.17 -0.71 -19.61
CA THR A 75 -10.37 -1.41 -20.86
C THR A 75 -10.40 -0.31 -21.90
N ASP A 76 -9.23 0.19 -22.27
CA ASP A 76 -9.02 0.96 -23.49
C ASP A 76 -7.56 0.82 -23.92
N ALA A 77 -7.36 -0.06 -24.90
CA ALA A 77 -6.20 -0.14 -25.78
C ALA A 77 -6.71 -0.23 -27.22
#